data_AF-A0A5D0RZV4-F1
#
_entry.id   AF-A0A5D0RZV4-F1
#
_cell.length_a   1.000
_cell.length_b   1.000
_cell.length_c   1.000
_cell.angle_alpha   90.00
_cell.angle_beta   90.00
_cell.angle_gamma   90.00
#
_symmetry.space_group_name_H-M   'P 1'
#
loop_
_entity.id
_entity.type
_entity.pdbx_description
1 polymer ?
#
loop_
_entity_poly.entity_id
_entity_poly.type
_entity_poly.pdbx_seq_one_letter_code
_entity_poly.pdbx_strand_id
1 'polypeptide(L)'
;MADVLVNIPESAAPGEIIEIKLLISHPMETGFRPLADGTLQPRDIITSVRCLYGGETVLEVDLHPAISANPFLAFHLRVDRSDEIVLEWTDWYGEVQREVRQIEVV
;
A
#
# COMPACT_ATOMS: atom_id res chain seq x y z
N MET A 1 -6.42 11.79 -6.66
CA MET A 1 -5.44 10.73 -6.91
C MET A 1 -4.21 11.06 -6.08
N ALA A 2 -3.91 10.23 -5.09
CA ALA A 2 -2.64 10.32 -4.39
C ALA A 2 -1.53 9.81 -5.32
N ASP A 3 -0.43 10.54 -5.41
CA ASP A 3 0.74 10.03 -6.13
C ASP A 3 1.29 8.81 -5.38
N VAL A 4 1.62 7.75 -6.12
CA VAL A 4 2.16 6.51 -5.58
C VAL A 4 3.52 6.22 -6.19
N LEU A 5 4.46 5.76 -5.36
CA LEU A 5 5.71 5.20 -5.82
C LEU A 5 5.76 3.72 -5.47
N VAL A 6 5.87 2.90 -6.51
CA VAL A 6 5.94 1.44 -6.42
C VAL A 6 7.27 0.99 -6.98
N ASN A 7 8.01 0.20 -6.19
CA ASN A 7 9.22 -0.47 -6.64
C ASN A 7 9.02 -1.98 -6.52
N ILE A 8 9.00 -2.64 -7.67
CA ILE A 8 8.91 -4.08 -7.84
C ILE A 8 9.85 -4.40 -9.01
N PRO A 9 10.72 -5.43 -8.90
CA PRO A 9 11.51 -5.91 -10.03
C PRO A 9 10.61 -6.28 -11.23
N GLU A 10 11.10 -6.09 -12.45
CA GLU A 10 10.37 -6.49 -13.66
C GLU A 10 10.43 -8.01 -13.90
N SER A 11 11.48 -8.66 -13.40
CA SER A 11 11.69 -10.09 -13.54
C SER A 11 12.24 -10.75 -12.27
N ALA A 12 11.98 -12.04 -12.09
CA ALA A 12 12.50 -12.86 -10.99
C ALA A 12 12.77 -14.31 -11.46
N ALA A 13 13.67 -15.03 -10.80
CA ALA A 13 13.84 -16.46 -11.01
C ALA A 13 12.70 -17.26 -10.35
N PRO A 14 12.38 -18.49 -10.82
CA PRO A 14 11.37 -19.32 -10.19
C PRO A 14 11.67 -19.56 -8.70
N GLY A 15 10.74 -19.16 -7.84
CA GLY A 15 10.83 -19.29 -6.39
C GLY A 15 11.71 -18.24 -5.69
N GLU A 16 12.16 -17.22 -6.42
CA GLU A 16 12.91 -16.10 -5.87
C GLU A 16 12.03 -15.27 -4.92
N ILE A 17 12.67 -14.71 -3.89
CA ILE A 17 12.04 -13.80 -2.94
C ILE A 17 12.41 -12.38 -3.33
N ILE A 18 11.43 -11.62 -3.81
CA ILE A 18 11.60 -10.22 -4.17
C ILE A 18 11.14 -9.30 -3.03
N GLU A 19 11.68 -8.10 -2.98
CA GLU A 19 11.22 -7.03 -2.09
C GLU A 19 10.26 -6.12 -2.86
N ILE A 20 9.07 -5.89 -2.30
CA ILE A 20 8.06 -4.95 -2.81
C ILE A 20 8.07 -3.73 -1.91
N LYS A 21 8.17 -2.54 -2.52
CA LYS A 21 8.10 -1.25 -1.81
C LYS A 21 6.96 -0.41 -2.35
N LEU A 22 6.18 0.12 -1.44
CA LEU A 22 5.03 0.99 -1.71
C LEU A 22 5.16 2.24 -0.85
N LEU A 23 5.15 3.41 -1.48
CA LEU A 23 5.02 4.71 -0.82
C LEU A 23 3.77 5.41 -1.36
N ILE A 24 2.82 5.70 -0.47
CA ILE A 24 1.56 6.35 -0.82
C ILE A 24 1.63 7.81 -0.36
N SER A 25 1.46 8.79 -1.25
CA SER A 25 1.40 10.20 -0.84
C SER A 25 0.08 10.49 -0.12
N HIS A 26 0.13 10.52 1.22
CA HIS A 26 -1.07 10.67 2.04
C HIS A 26 -0.76 11.42 3.35
N PRO A 27 -1.59 12.38 3.80
CA PRO A 27 -1.32 13.18 5.00
C PRO A 27 -1.36 12.36 6.30
N MET A 28 -2.15 11.28 6.33
CA MET A 28 -2.38 10.47 7.54
C MET A 28 -2.80 11.31 8.74
N GLU A 29 -3.81 12.15 8.57
CA GLU A 29 -4.37 12.95 9.65
C GLU A 29 -5.01 12.04 10.70
N THR A 30 -4.40 12.05 11.88
CA THR A 30 -4.70 11.12 12.97
C THR A 30 -6.10 11.32 13.58
N GLY A 31 -6.63 12.54 13.48
CA GLY A 31 -7.85 12.95 14.19
C GLY A 31 -7.58 13.52 15.59
N PHE A 32 -6.33 13.60 16.04
CA PHE A 32 -5.97 14.08 17.37
C PHE A 32 -5.42 15.52 17.38
N ARG A 33 -5.23 16.14 16.21
CA ARG A 33 -4.68 17.48 16.10
C ARG A 33 -5.77 18.54 16.40
N PRO A 34 -5.59 19.42 17.38
CA PRO A 34 -6.53 20.50 17.65
C PRO A 34 -6.44 21.61 16.59
N LEU A 35 -7.58 22.23 16.31
CA LEU A 35 -7.73 23.42 15.48
C LEU A 35 -7.80 24.69 16.34
N ALA A 36 -7.73 25.85 15.69
CA ALA A 36 -7.74 27.14 16.37
C ALA A 36 -9.03 27.41 17.18
N ASP A 37 -10.14 26.78 16.80
CA ASP A 37 -11.43 26.85 17.48
C ASP A 37 -11.60 25.82 18.62
N GLY A 38 -10.56 25.02 18.89
CA GLY A 38 -10.57 23.98 19.93
C GLY A 38 -11.22 22.66 19.50
N THR A 39 -11.71 22.55 18.26
CA THR A 39 -12.18 21.27 17.71
C THR A 39 -11.00 20.41 17.25
N LEU A 40 -11.23 19.11 17.03
CA LEU A 40 -10.22 18.23 16.47
C LEU A 40 -10.36 18.18 14.95
N GLN A 41 -9.24 18.26 14.24
CA GLN A 41 -9.21 18.00 12.80
C GLN A 41 -9.80 16.59 12.56
N PRO A 42 -10.72 16.41 11.60
CA PRO A 42 -11.23 15.10 11.26
C PRO A 42 -10.13 14.12 10.84
N ARG A 43 -10.24 12.88 11.29
CA ARG A 43 -9.36 11.79 10.88
C ARG A 43 -9.45 11.57 9.37
N ASP A 44 -8.29 11.38 8.75
CA ASP A 44 -8.14 11.04 7.35
C ASP A 44 -6.86 10.22 7.19
N ILE A 45 -7.00 8.90 7.10
CA ILE A 45 -5.87 7.96 6.99
C ILE A 45 -6.15 6.93 5.91
N ILE A 46 -5.09 6.31 5.38
CA ILE A 46 -5.22 5.00 4.75
C ILE A 46 -5.57 3.99 5.84
N THR A 47 -6.62 3.20 5.64
CA THR A 47 -7.13 2.23 6.61
C THR A 47 -6.66 0.82 6.33
N SER A 48 -6.47 0.46 5.06
CA SER A 48 -6.00 -0.87 4.68
C SER A 48 -5.14 -0.83 3.43
N VAL A 49 -4.20 -1.78 3.35
CA VAL A 49 -3.40 -2.07 2.17
C VAL A 49 -3.45 -3.57 1.90
N ARG A 50 -3.67 -3.94 0.64
CA ARG A 50 -3.65 -5.33 0.18
C ARG A 50 -2.67 -5.49 -0.97
N CYS A 51 -1.99 -6.63 -1.00
CA CYS A 51 -1.24 -7.09 -2.16
C CYS A 51 -1.85 -8.39 -2.64
N LEU A 52 -2.16 -8.45 -3.93
CA LEU A 52 -2.58 -9.66 -4.61
C LEU A 52 -1.50 -10.07 -5.61
N TYR A 53 -1.29 -11.37 -5.75
CA TYR A 53 -0.38 -11.96 -6.73
C TYR A 53 -1.12 -13.08 -7.46
N GLY A 54 -1.30 -12.94 -8.77
CA GLY A 54 -2.10 -13.87 -9.57
C GLY A 54 -3.54 -14.04 -9.09
N GLY A 55 -4.13 -12.96 -8.56
CA GLY A 55 -5.48 -12.92 -8.01
C GLY A 55 -5.63 -13.44 -6.58
N GLU A 56 -4.57 -13.96 -5.95
CA GLU A 56 -4.59 -14.40 -4.55
C GLU A 56 -4.06 -13.30 -3.63
N THR A 57 -4.75 -13.03 -2.52
CA THR A 57 -4.27 -12.08 -1.50
C THR A 57 -3.07 -12.67 -0.77
N VAL A 58 -1.91 -12.06 -0.96
CA VAL A 58 -0.64 -12.47 -0.33
C VAL A 58 -0.26 -11.60 0.87
N LEU A 59 -0.84 -10.40 0.96
CA LEU A 59 -0.69 -9.50 2.11
C LEU A 59 -1.98 -8.71 2.33
N GLU A 60 -2.36 -8.57 3.59
CA GLU A 60 -3.38 -7.63 4.04
C GLU A 60 -2.89 -6.96 5.32
N VAL A 61 -2.97 -5.62 5.35
CA VAL A 61 -2.48 -4.79 6.46
C VAL A 61 -3.54 -3.78 6.84
N ASP A 62 -3.93 -3.79 8.11
CA ASP A 62 -4.73 -2.72 8.70
C ASP A 62 -3.82 -1.60 9.22
N LEU A 63 -4.09 -0.38 8.76
CA LEU A 63 -3.37 0.81 9.18
C LEU A 63 -4.19 1.63 10.17
N HIS A 64 -3.50 2.18 11.16
CA HIS A 64 -4.08 2.95 12.26
C HIS A 64 -3.42 4.34 12.35
N PRO A 65 -4.01 5.28 13.11
CA PRO A 65 -3.52 6.66 13.20
C PRO A 65 -2.05 6.85 13.67
N ALA A 66 -1.39 5.80 14.16
CA ALA A 66 0.02 5.86 14.55
C ALA A 66 1.00 5.70 13.37
N ILE A 67 0.50 5.47 12.16
CA ILE A 67 1.33 5.41 10.94
C ILE A 67 1.64 6.83 10.45
N SER A 68 2.91 7.08 10.16
CA SER A 68 3.40 8.37 9.68
C SER A 68 2.76 8.79 8.36
N ALA A 69 2.71 10.11 8.12
CA ALA A 69 2.42 10.68 6.81
C ALA A 69 3.33 10.08 5.73
N ASN A 70 2.79 9.96 4.52
CA ASN A 70 3.34 9.19 3.40
C ASN A 70 3.66 7.74 3.79
N PRO A 71 2.65 6.89 4.06
CA PRO A 71 2.88 5.52 4.46
C PRO A 71 3.83 4.78 3.52
N PHE A 72 4.90 4.24 4.10
CA PHE A 72 5.86 3.39 3.41
C PHE A 72 5.73 1.96 3.91
N LEU A 73 5.46 1.02 3.00
CA LEU A 73 5.41 -0.40 3.29
C LEU A 73 6.47 -1.11 2.44
N ALA A 74 7.25 -1.97 3.09
CA ALA A 74 8.19 -2.87 2.44
C ALA A 74 7.97 -4.28 2.98
N PHE A 75 7.81 -5.23 2.07
CA PHE A 75 7.60 -6.63 2.40
C PHE A 75 8.17 -7.53 1.31
N HIS A 76 8.29 -8.81 1.62
CA HIS A 76 8.86 -9.80 0.72
C HIS A 76 7.76 -10.68 0.14
N LEU A 77 7.87 -11.02 -1.14
CA LEU A 77 6.99 -11.94 -1.84
C LEU A 77 7.85 -13.00 -2.53
N ARG A 78 7.48 -14.27 -2.37
CA ARG A 78 8.01 -15.35 -3.21
C ARG A 78 7.24 -15.36 -4.53
N VAL A 79 7.96 -15.35 -5.65
CA VAL A 79 7.38 -15.37 -7.00
C VAL A 79 7.72 -16.70 -7.67
N ASP A 80 6.70 -17.48 -7.99
CA ASP A 80 6.87 -18.81 -8.59
C ASP A 80 6.49 -18.85 -10.08
N ARG A 81 5.68 -17.90 -10.54
CA ARG A 81 5.20 -17.78 -11.93
C ARG A 81 5.08 -16.32 -12.41
N SER A 82 5.16 -16.10 -13.71
CA SER A 82 4.84 -14.78 -14.27
C SER A 82 3.37 -14.48 -14.04
N ASP A 83 3.07 -13.35 -13.41
CA ASP A 83 1.69 -12.97 -13.09
C ASP A 83 1.56 -11.48 -12.77
N GLU A 84 0.34 -11.05 -12.50
CA GLU A 84 0.03 -9.71 -12.03
C GLU A 84 0.26 -9.58 -10.52
N ILE A 85 0.90 -8.48 -10.11
CA ILE A 85 0.91 -7.99 -8.73
C ILE A 85 0.01 -6.76 -8.65
N VAL A 86 -1.04 -6.84 -7.84
CA VAL A 86 -1.98 -5.74 -7.60
C VAL A 86 -1.80 -5.22 -6.18
N LEU A 87 -1.48 -3.94 -6.05
CA LEU A 87 -1.44 -3.23 -4.79
C LEU A 87 -2.71 -2.39 -4.68
N GLU A 88 -3.46 -2.55 -3.59
CA GLU A 88 -4.70 -1.82 -3.35
C GLU A 88 -4.65 -1.17 -1.97
N TRP A 89 -5.16 0.05 -1.86
CA TRP A 89 -5.30 0.71 -0.57
C TRP A 89 -6.62 1.44 -0.47
N THR A 90 -7.18 1.43 0.74
CA THR A 90 -8.47 2.06 1.07
C THR A 90 -8.22 3.21 2.03
N ASP A 91 -8.83 4.36 1.75
CA ASP A 91 -8.79 5.51 2.64
C ASP A 91 -9.95 5.52 3.67
N TRP A 92 -9.93 6.52 4.54
CA TRP A 92 -10.93 6.70 5.60
C TRP A 92 -12.35 6.94 5.08
N TYR A 93 -12.49 7.42 3.84
CA TYR A 93 -13.77 7.67 3.19
C TYR A 93 -14.25 6.46 2.37
N GLY A 94 -13.47 5.38 2.33
CA GLY A 94 -13.76 4.18 1.57
C GLY A 94 -13.38 4.27 0.09
N GLU A 95 -12.63 5.29 -0.31
CA GLU A 95 -12.06 5.36 -1.66
C GLU A 95 -10.98 4.28 -1.79
N VAL A 96 -11.08 3.45 -2.82
CA VAL A 96 -10.11 2.42 -3.13
C VAL A 96 -9.29 2.85 -4.34
N GLN A 97 -7.98 2.84 -4.18
CA GLN A 97 -7.03 3.05 -5.26
C GLN A 97 -6.25 1.77 -5.48
N ARG A 98 -5.86 1.50 -6.74
CA ARG A 98 -5.09 0.34 -7.12
C ARG A 98 -3.94 0.70 -8.03
N GLU A 99 -2.83 -0.02 -7.88
CA GLU A 99 -1.71 0.00 -8.80
C GLU A 99 -1.35 -1.42 -9.23
N VAL A 100 -1.14 -1.59 -10.53
CA VAL A 100 -0.91 -2.89 -11.16
C VAL A 100 0.51 -2.94 -11.71
N ARG A 101 1.22 -4.03 -11.43
CA ARG A 101 2.52 -4.35 -12.02
C ARG A 101 2.54 -5.79 -12.53
N GLN A 102 3.29 -6.02 -13.59
CA GLN A 102 3.55 -7.35 -14.11
C GLN A 102 4.92 -7.80 -13.61
N ILE A 103 5.04 -9.05 -13.19
CA ILE A 103 6.31 -9.69 -12.88
C ILE A 103 6.53 -10.85 -13.85
N GLU A 104 7.69 -10.91 -14.49
CA GLU A 104 8.07 -12.02 -15.37
C GLU A 104 8.98 -13.00 -14.64
N VAL A 105 8.63 -14.28 -14.64
CA VAL A 105 9.51 -15.34 -14.16
C VAL A 105 10.33 -15.90 -15.31
N VAL A 106 11.66 -15.82 -15.19
CA VAL A 106 12.65 -16.17 -16.23
C VAL A 106 13.66 -17.21 -15.79
#